data_AF-A0A2V5HIR9-F1
#
_entry.id   AF-A0A2V5HIR9-F1
#
_cell.length_a   1.000
_cell.length_b   1.000
_cell.length_c   1.000
_cell.angle_alpha   90.00
_cell.angle_beta   90.00
_cell.angle_gamma   90.00
#
_symmetry.space_group_name_H-M   'P 1'
#
loop_
_entity.id
_entity.type
_entity.pdbx_description
1 polymer ?
#
loop_
_entity_poly.entity_id
_entity_poly.type
_entity_poly.pdbx_seq_one_letter_code
_entity_poly.pdbx_strand_id
1 'polypeptide(L)'
;MADNSCLPLSFCCLCHFCCLGQQFYITSEHHLDPTHKRCNPASSSSAGAPFPPDASDPAELTRNYEPHPSHNRISISLPPQSPQARPWKSSHAFTHIFEASDTNRAVFDAVVAPTLPRVLTGGTSTVCAYGHSGSGKSHTIIGYDFEHREQYGLCLAAAQHLLDALHAVNTNTTDKTSHLGLGLRMYELRGNAAFDLLNDHSKCHIREGGDGKTHVRGETEVLEHGRVRVRPIATKACWSFDEFLTHLRGGLALRATGSSTVHDLSSRTHAVLEVEIVSRALLAAREAVVERESDFVPVAKRATDVYLEESLRGLVKDAEGKYVPNPEYQVNQARIDAAEAEKAEFQGCVDDAVRKVEEVLRTASHFCLGGKLVLVDLAGSEFYHDKTIAAVPRPKLSPQEQREGRQINTDLLALKEVIRARAARAARIPYRSSPLTMVLREHFQGTTGQGADAGSRMILTVSPALGQGAATANTLKYGSLVGGLGPGK
;
A
#
# COMPACT_ATOMS: atom_id res chain seq x y z
N MET A 1 -12.05 23.37 -61.70
CA MET A 1 -12.14 23.89 -60.32
C MET A 1 -12.00 22.67 -59.42
N ALA A 2 -10.78 22.16 -59.27
CA ALA A 2 -9.83 22.53 -58.21
C ALA A 2 -10.28 22.00 -56.83
N ASP A 3 -9.70 20.84 -56.48
CA ASP A 3 -9.18 20.38 -55.19
C ASP A 3 -9.75 20.89 -53.86
N ASN A 4 -10.06 19.93 -52.97
CA ASN A 4 -9.35 19.66 -51.68
C ASN A 4 -10.25 18.78 -50.79
N SER A 5 -9.89 17.56 -50.37
CA SER A 5 -8.75 17.15 -49.52
C SER A 5 -8.80 17.72 -48.08
N CYS A 6 -8.37 16.88 -47.13
CA CYS A 6 -8.02 17.16 -45.74
C CYS A 6 -9.09 17.13 -44.64
N LEU A 7 -8.98 16.10 -43.79
CA LEU A 7 -9.00 16.25 -42.33
C LEU A 7 -8.21 17.51 -41.91
N PRO A 8 -8.65 18.25 -40.89
CA PRO A 8 -7.84 18.22 -39.67
C PRO A 8 -8.64 18.29 -38.35
N LEU A 9 -8.10 17.57 -37.37
CA LEU A 9 -7.80 18.06 -36.02
C LEU A 9 -8.41 19.42 -35.61
N SER A 10 -9.27 19.38 -34.60
CA SER A 10 -9.44 20.44 -33.61
C SER A 10 -9.56 19.72 -32.26
N PHE A 11 -8.48 19.52 -31.49
CA PHE A 11 -7.97 20.51 -30.54
C PHE A 11 -9.06 21.50 -30.12
N CYS A 12 -9.71 21.21 -28.99
CA CYS A 12 -10.27 22.25 -28.15
C CYS A 12 -9.73 22.01 -26.74
N CYS A 13 -8.91 22.96 -26.31
CA CYS A 13 -8.35 23.07 -24.97
C CYS A 13 -9.41 22.87 -23.89
N LEU A 14 -9.22 21.87 -23.02
CA LEU A 14 -9.36 22.14 -21.60
C LEU A 14 -7.97 22.06 -20.98
N CYS A 15 -7.34 23.22 -20.87
CA CYS A 15 -6.37 23.47 -19.82
C CYS A 15 -7.05 23.15 -18.48
N HIS A 16 -6.82 21.94 -17.96
CA HIS A 16 -6.97 21.64 -16.54
C HIS A 16 -5.58 21.42 -15.95
N PHE A 17 -4.80 22.50 -15.93
CA PHE A 17 -3.73 22.66 -14.95
C PHE A 17 -4.40 23.04 -13.63
N CYS A 18 -4.70 22.05 -12.78
CA CYS A 18 -5.14 22.27 -11.41
C CYS A 18 -4.77 21.01 -10.60
N CYS A 19 -3.67 21.03 -9.85
CA CYS A 19 -3.54 21.55 -8.48
C CYS A 19 -3.69 20.43 -7.43
N LEU A 20 -2.55 20.00 -6.86
CA LEU A 20 -2.35 19.20 -5.63
C LEU A 20 -3.44 18.13 -5.37
N GLY A 21 -3.31 16.99 -6.06
CA GLY A 21 -4.34 15.98 -6.28
C GLY A 21 -4.46 14.94 -5.17
N GLN A 22 -4.89 15.39 -3.99
CA GLN A 22 -5.48 14.50 -2.99
C GLN A 22 -6.97 14.80 -2.78
N GLN A 23 -7.81 13.81 -3.06
CA GLN A 23 -9.26 13.87 -2.83
C GLN A 23 -9.62 13.11 -1.55
N PHE A 24 -10.49 13.71 -0.73
CA PHE A 24 -10.90 13.18 0.57
C PHE A 24 -12.37 12.81 0.56
N TYR A 25 -12.67 11.61 1.00
CA TYR A 25 -14.01 11.06 1.00
C TYR A 25 -14.36 10.58 2.41
N ILE A 26 -15.62 10.68 2.83
CA ILE A 26 -16.04 10.16 4.13
C ILE A 26 -17.09 9.09 3.94
N THR A 27 -16.94 7.95 4.61
CA THR A 27 -17.94 6.88 4.67
C THR A 27 -18.34 6.61 6.12
N SER A 28 -19.59 6.18 6.34
CA SER A 28 -20.07 5.71 7.64
C SER A 28 -20.42 4.23 7.61
N GLU A 29 -20.26 3.56 8.75
CA GLU A 29 -20.56 2.13 8.92
C GLU A 29 -22.05 1.81 8.76
N HIS A 30 -22.36 0.72 8.04
CA HIS A 30 -23.66 0.04 8.10
C HIS A 30 -23.71 -0.84 9.34
N HIS A 31 -24.78 -0.79 10.14
CA HIS A 31 -25.05 -1.84 11.12
C HIS A 31 -25.27 -3.16 10.36
N LEU A 32 -24.24 -3.98 10.25
CA LEU A 32 -24.37 -5.34 9.75
C LEU A 32 -25.26 -6.12 10.72
N ASP A 33 -26.39 -6.61 10.21
CA ASP A 33 -27.26 -7.55 10.91
C ASP A 33 -26.40 -8.76 11.40
N PRO A 34 -26.38 -9.07 12.71
CA PRO A 34 -25.56 -10.14 13.29
C PRO A 34 -25.87 -11.55 12.74
N THR A 35 -26.87 -11.72 11.87
CA THR A 35 -27.28 -13.00 11.29
C THR A 35 -26.31 -13.57 10.23
N HIS A 36 -25.42 -12.76 9.65
CA HIS A 36 -24.54 -13.23 8.55
C HIS A 36 -23.24 -13.94 8.97
N LYS A 37 -23.02 -14.20 10.27
CA LYS A 37 -21.97 -15.13 10.72
C LYS A 37 -22.41 -16.60 10.57
N ARG A 38 -22.44 -17.15 9.35
CA ARG A 38 -22.43 -18.61 9.15
C ARG A 38 -21.60 -19.04 7.94
N CYS A 39 -20.49 -19.72 8.24
CA CYS A 39 -19.94 -20.96 7.62
C CYS A 39 -18.44 -21.00 7.98
N ASN A 40 -17.99 -21.89 8.86
CA ASN A 40 -17.68 -23.28 8.52
C ASN A 40 -17.91 -24.27 9.68
N PRO A 41 -18.28 -25.54 9.41
CA PRO A 41 -18.53 -26.55 10.43
C PRO A 41 -17.27 -27.39 10.70
N ALA A 42 -16.61 -27.18 11.84
CA ALA A 42 -15.79 -28.19 12.51
C ALA A 42 -15.18 -27.60 13.79
N SER A 43 -15.89 -27.73 14.92
CA SER A 43 -15.33 -28.06 16.24
C SER A 43 -16.41 -27.86 17.29
N SER A 44 -16.82 -28.97 17.89
CA SER A 44 -17.68 -29.03 19.07
C SER A 44 -16.96 -28.45 20.29
N SER A 45 -17.57 -27.49 21.00
CA SER A 45 -17.89 -27.57 22.44
C SER A 45 -18.19 -26.19 23.07
N SER A 46 -19.09 -26.24 24.05
CA SER A 46 -19.60 -25.18 24.95
C SER A 46 -20.69 -24.25 24.41
N ALA A 47 -21.92 -24.59 24.79
CA ALA A 47 -23.09 -23.74 24.70
C ALA A 47 -22.95 -22.56 25.68
N GLY A 48 -23.05 -21.34 25.15
CA GLY A 48 -23.25 -20.10 25.92
C GLY A 48 -24.66 -19.58 25.68
N ALA A 49 -25.35 -19.22 26.75
CA ALA A 49 -26.76 -18.83 26.81
C ALA A 49 -27.16 -17.67 25.86
N PRO A 50 -28.44 -17.56 25.47
CA PRO A 50 -28.94 -16.47 24.64
C PRO A 50 -28.82 -15.11 25.36
N PHE A 51 -28.30 -14.10 24.68
CA PHE A 51 -28.34 -12.72 25.14
C PHE A 51 -29.81 -12.24 25.25
N PRO A 52 -30.18 -11.52 26.32
CA PRO A 52 -31.53 -10.97 26.45
C PRO A 52 -31.74 -9.84 25.41
N PRO A 53 -32.98 -9.62 24.95
CA PRO A 53 -33.31 -8.56 24.01
C PRO A 53 -33.44 -7.25 24.78
N ASP A 54 -32.32 -6.56 25.00
CA ASP A 54 -32.31 -5.16 25.42
C ASP A 54 -31.20 -4.44 24.65
N ALA A 55 -31.52 -3.96 23.45
CA ALA A 55 -30.71 -3.00 22.73
C ALA A 55 -31.59 -1.78 22.47
N SER A 56 -31.58 -0.85 23.41
CA SER A 56 -31.86 0.56 23.13
C SER A 56 -31.01 0.99 21.94
N ASP A 57 -31.61 1.60 20.92
CA ASP A 57 -30.88 2.21 19.80
C ASP A 57 -29.69 3.00 20.34
N PRO A 58 -28.44 2.67 19.96
CA PRO A 58 -27.30 3.43 20.42
C PRO A 58 -27.47 4.85 19.87
N ALA A 59 -27.52 5.85 20.75
CA ALA A 59 -27.59 7.23 20.33
C ALA A 59 -26.54 7.51 19.24
N GLU A 60 -26.91 8.29 18.22
CA GLU A 60 -26.03 8.65 17.12
C GLU A 60 -25.50 10.09 17.24
N LEU A 61 -24.35 10.35 16.62
CA LEU A 61 -23.79 11.70 16.50
C LEU A 61 -24.59 12.56 15.52
N THR A 62 -25.00 13.75 15.97
CA THR A 62 -25.59 14.76 15.07
C THR A 62 -24.51 15.35 14.15
N ARG A 63 -24.73 15.23 12.84
CA ARG A 63 -23.84 15.68 11.77
C ARG A 63 -24.59 16.68 10.88
N ASN A 64 -23.96 17.81 10.58
CA ASN A 64 -24.50 18.75 9.58
C ASN A 64 -23.46 18.98 8.48
N TYR A 65 -23.93 18.96 7.23
CA TYR A 65 -23.14 19.12 6.03
C TYR A 65 -23.46 20.45 5.35
N GLU A 66 -22.42 21.18 4.99
CA GLU A 66 -22.56 22.40 4.19
C GLU A 66 -21.87 22.19 2.84
N PRO A 67 -22.65 22.04 1.74
CA PRO A 67 -22.09 21.84 0.42
C PRO A 67 -21.37 23.11 -0.07
N HIS A 68 -20.26 22.92 -0.79
CA HIS A 68 -19.51 24.01 -1.44
C HIS A 68 -19.20 23.61 -2.89
N PRO A 69 -19.09 24.55 -3.84
CA PRO A 69 -18.80 24.25 -5.26
C PRO A 69 -17.50 23.48 -5.54
N SER A 70 -16.58 23.40 -4.57
CA SER A 70 -15.25 22.79 -4.74
C SER A 70 -14.94 21.72 -3.68
N HIS A 71 -15.21 21.98 -2.40
CA HIS A 71 -14.97 21.05 -1.29
C HIS A 71 -15.98 21.24 -0.17
N ASN A 72 -16.68 20.17 0.22
CA ASN A 72 -17.66 20.15 1.29
C ASN A 72 -17.05 20.43 2.67
N ARG A 73 -17.86 21.00 3.56
CA ARG A 73 -17.55 21.24 4.96
C ARG A 73 -18.43 20.39 5.86
N ILE A 74 -17.83 19.86 6.94
CA ILE A 74 -18.54 19.02 7.92
C ILE A 74 -18.50 19.68 9.28
N SER A 75 -19.63 19.61 9.97
CA SER A 75 -19.70 19.89 11.39
C SER A 75 -20.23 18.70 12.17
N ILE A 76 -19.57 18.38 13.28
CA ILE A 76 -20.00 17.35 14.22
C ILE A 76 -20.32 18.03 15.54
N SER A 77 -21.52 17.73 16.05
CA SER A 77 -21.92 18.09 17.40
C SER A 77 -21.75 16.85 18.28
N LEU A 78 -20.79 16.89 19.19
CA LEU A 78 -20.73 15.94 20.29
C LEU A 78 -21.83 16.32 21.31
N PRO A 79 -22.46 15.36 22.00
CA PRO A 79 -23.39 15.66 23.08
C PRO A 79 -22.76 16.65 24.06
N PRO A 80 -23.50 17.67 24.51
CA PRO A 80 -22.96 18.66 25.40
C PRO A 80 -22.55 18.00 26.72
N GLN A 81 -21.24 17.95 27.00
CA GLN A 81 -20.74 17.80 28.37
C GLN A 81 -20.89 19.12 29.17
N SER A 82 -21.24 20.21 28.49
CA SER A 82 -21.57 21.50 29.08
C SER A 82 -22.53 22.31 28.17
N PRO A 83 -23.35 23.21 28.72
CA PRO A 83 -24.26 24.07 27.95
C PRO A 83 -23.55 25.09 27.00
N GLN A 84 -22.21 25.10 26.97
CA GLN A 84 -21.40 25.94 26.08
C GLN A 84 -20.64 25.14 25.00
N ALA A 85 -20.88 23.82 24.88
CA ALA A 85 -20.18 22.99 23.91
C ALA A 85 -20.50 23.42 22.46
N ARG A 86 -19.53 24.03 21.79
CA ARG A 86 -19.65 24.43 20.38
C ARG A 86 -19.39 23.23 19.47
N PRO A 87 -20.17 23.03 18.41
CA PRO A 87 -19.90 22.00 17.41
C PRO A 87 -18.55 22.24 16.74
N TRP A 88 -17.78 21.17 16.55
CA TRP A 88 -16.54 21.26 15.78
C TRP A 88 -16.89 21.40 14.30
N LYS A 89 -16.21 22.33 13.61
CA LYS A 89 -16.36 22.56 12.17
C LYS A 89 -15.03 22.33 11.46
N SER A 90 -15.05 21.58 10.37
CA SER A 90 -13.89 21.38 9.51
C SER A 90 -13.62 22.58 8.62
N SER A 91 -12.44 22.62 8.00
CA SER A 91 -12.22 23.38 6.77
C SER A 91 -12.99 22.75 5.58
N HIS A 92 -13.09 23.48 4.46
CA HIS A 92 -13.56 22.95 3.16
C HIS A 92 -12.51 22.01 2.59
N ALA A 93 -12.46 20.78 3.10
CA ALA A 93 -11.38 19.83 2.84
C ALA A 93 -11.87 18.50 2.24
N PHE A 94 -13.19 18.27 2.19
CA PHE A 94 -13.75 16.99 1.78
C PHE A 94 -14.34 17.10 0.39
N THR A 95 -13.92 16.23 -0.52
CA THR A 95 -14.42 16.20 -1.91
C THR A 95 -15.84 15.65 -1.95
N HIS A 96 -16.15 14.62 -1.17
CA HIS A 96 -17.47 14.00 -1.12
C HIS A 96 -17.73 13.35 0.24
N ILE A 97 -19.00 13.21 0.60
CA ILE A 97 -19.45 12.65 1.88
C ILE A 97 -20.50 11.61 1.54
N PHE A 98 -20.21 10.36 1.85
CA PHE A 98 -21.14 9.25 1.72
C PHE A 98 -21.96 9.09 2.99
N GLU A 99 -23.23 8.76 2.81
CA GLU A 99 -24.17 8.44 3.87
C GLU A 99 -24.11 6.97 4.23
N ALA A 100 -24.74 6.61 5.35
CA ALA A 100 -24.81 5.22 5.79
C ALA A 100 -25.56 4.33 4.82
N SER A 101 -26.43 4.87 3.95
CA SER A 101 -27.12 4.11 2.91
C SER A 101 -26.27 3.85 1.66
N ASP A 102 -25.15 4.54 1.49
CA ASP A 102 -24.32 4.38 0.29
C ASP A 102 -23.62 3.02 0.30
N THR A 103 -23.52 2.42 -0.88
CA THR A 103 -22.89 1.11 -1.07
C THR A 103 -21.42 1.26 -1.43
N ASN A 104 -20.65 0.17 -1.27
CA ASN A 104 -19.27 0.12 -1.77
C ASN A 104 -19.19 0.42 -3.28
N ARG A 105 -20.23 0.10 -4.05
CA ARG A 105 -20.34 0.49 -5.46
C ARG A 105 -20.35 2.00 -5.64
N ALA A 106 -21.17 2.73 -4.89
CA ALA A 106 -21.21 4.18 -4.96
C ALA A 106 -19.85 4.80 -4.59
N VAL A 107 -19.18 4.24 -3.57
CA VAL A 107 -17.82 4.64 -3.19
C VAL A 107 -16.83 4.34 -4.32
N PHE A 108 -16.91 3.18 -4.96
CA PHE A 108 -16.05 2.82 -6.09
C PHE A 108 -16.21 3.80 -7.26
N ASP A 109 -17.44 4.08 -7.66
CA ASP A 109 -17.74 4.93 -8.81
C ASP A 109 -17.25 6.37 -8.60
N ALA A 110 -17.32 6.89 -7.37
CA ALA A 110 -16.89 8.25 -7.05
C ALA A 110 -15.38 8.37 -6.70
N VAL A 111 -14.74 7.32 -6.18
CA VAL A 111 -13.35 7.36 -5.70
C VAL A 111 -12.39 6.66 -6.65
N VAL A 112 -12.66 5.41 -7.00
CA VAL A 112 -11.70 4.52 -7.68
C VAL A 112 -11.84 4.60 -9.19
N ALA A 113 -13.06 4.54 -9.71
CA ALA A 113 -13.32 4.56 -11.15
C ALA A 113 -12.66 5.76 -11.88
N PRO A 114 -12.66 7.00 -11.34
CA PRO A 114 -11.98 8.14 -11.97
C PRO A 114 -10.45 8.02 -12.01
N THR A 115 -9.86 7.06 -11.27
CA THR A 115 -8.42 6.80 -11.25
C THR A 115 -7.99 5.80 -12.32
N LEU A 116 -8.90 4.92 -12.73
CA LEU A 116 -8.59 3.79 -13.59
C LEU A 116 -8.08 4.20 -14.98
N PRO A 117 -8.56 5.29 -15.63
CA PRO A 117 -7.97 5.77 -16.87
C PRO A 117 -6.45 6.01 -16.77
N ARG A 118 -5.97 6.56 -15.65
CA ARG A 118 -4.53 6.75 -15.41
C ARG A 118 -3.79 5.42 -15.29
N VAL A 119 -4.38 4.45 -14.62
CA VAL A 119 -3.82 3.08 -14.51
C VAL A 119 -3.73 2.44 -15.90
N LEU A 120 -4.78 2.59 -16.71
CA LEU A 120 -4.86 2.12 -18.09
C LEU A 120 -3.93 2.88 -19.06
N THR A 121 -3.29 3.97 -18.63
CA THR A 121 -2.22 4.65 -19.37
C THR A 121 -0.84 4.42 -18.75
N GLY A 122 -0.68 3.38 -17.92
CA GLY A 122 0.61 2.99 -17.32
C GLY A 122 0.98 3.78 -16.05
N GLY A 123 0.08 4.63 -15.56
CA GLY A 123 0.29 5.42 -14.35
C GLY A 123 0.01 4.64 -13.06
N THR A 124 0.42 5.22 -11.94
CA THR A 124 0.10 4.72 -10.60
C THR A 124 -0.99 5.57 -9.94
N SER A 125 -1.95 4.92 -9.30
CA SER A 125 -2.96 5.54 -8.44
C SER A 125 -2.97 4.87 -7.06
N THR A 126 -3.18 5.63 -5.99
CA THR A 126 -3.21 5.10 -4.62
C THR A 126 -4.47 5.53 -3.90
N VAL A 127 -5.12 4.59 -3.19
CA VAL A 127 -6.31 4.84 -2.38
C VAL A 127 -6.06 4.30 -0.98
N CYS A 128 -6.09 5.18 0.02
CA CYS A 128 -5.89 4.82 1.42
C CYS A 128 -7.20 4.92 2.20
N ALA A 129 -7.58 3.91 2.98
CA ALA A 129 -8.64 4.01 3.97
C ALA A 129 -8.05 4.28 5.35
N TYR A 130 -8.54 5.32 6.02
CA TYR A 130 -8.13 5.77 7.34
C TYR A 130 -9.35 5.91 8.26
N GLY A 131 -9.18 5.63 9.55
CA GLY A 131 -10.27 5.67 10.53
C GLY A 131 -9.94 4.86 11.78
N HIS A 132 -10.79 4.94 12.79
CA HIS A 132 -10.59 4.17 14.02
C HIS A 132 -10.92 2.69 13.80
N SER A 133 -10.59 1.81 14.74
CA SER A 133 -11.00 0.40 14.65
C SER A 133 -12.51 0.23 14.66
N GLY A 134 -13.01 -0.65 13.79
CA GLY A 134 -14.45 -0.85 13.58
C GLY A 134 -15.12 0.16 12.64
N SER A 135 -14.45 1.23 12.20
CA SER A 135 -15.11 2.28 11.39
C SER A 135 -15.48 1.91 9.95
N GLY A 136 -15.16 0.69 9.48
CA GLY A 136 -15.46 0.24 8.11
C GLY A 136 -14.32 0.32 7.08
N LYS A 137 -13.06 0.49 7.50
CA LYS A 137 -11.87 0.55 6.60
C LYS A 137 -11.76 -0.70 5.70
N SER A 138 -11.62 -1.87 6.31
CA SER A 138 -11.46 -3.13 5.60
C SER A 138 -12.73 -3.52 4.83
N HIS A 139 -13.91 -3.24 5.38
CA HIS A 139 -15.19 -3.38 4.65
C HIS A 139 -15.17 -2.60 3.32
N THR A 140 -14.66 -1.37 3.34
CA THR A 140 -14.60 -0.53 2.15
C THR A 140 -13.55 -1.05 1.16
N ILE A 141 -12.29 -1.23 1.60
CA ILE A 141 -11.19 -1.61 0.68
C ILE A 141 -11.33 -3.04 0.15
N ILE A 142 -11.63 -3.99 1.04
CA ILE A 142 -11.57 -5.43 0.77
C ILE A 142 -12.98 -5.96 0.50
N GLY A 143 -13.94 -5.59 1.34
CA GLY A 143 -15.29 -6.16 1.34
C GLY A 143 -15.35 -7.57 1.94
N TYR A 144 -16.56 -8.01 2.25
CA TYR A 144 -16.82 -9.37 2.76
C TYR A 144 -17.71 -10.19 1.82
N ASP A 145 -18.34 -9.54 0.84
CA ASP A 145 -19.10 -10.19 -0.22
C ASP A 145 -18.24 -10.33 -1.48
N PHE A 146 -18.14 -11.56 -1.96
CA PHE A 146 -17.38 -11.95 -3.15
C PHE A 146 -18.28 -12.51 -4.26
N GLU A 147 -19.59 -12.56 -4.04
CA GLU A 147 -20.58 -13.16 -4.93
C GLU A 147 -21.40 -12.08 -5.66
N HIS A 148 -21.80 -11.02 -4.95
CA HIS A 148 -22.66 -9.98 -5.49
C HIS A 148 -21.84 -8.75 -5.91
N ARG A 149 -21.78 -8.48 -7.22
CA ARG A 149 -21.00 -7.39 -7.82
C ARG A 149 -21.26 -6.01 -7.21
N GLU A 150 -22.48 -5.73 -6.76
CA GLU A 150 -22.86 -4.45 -6.15
C GLU A 150 -22.35 -4.28 -4.70
N GLN A 151 -21.89 -5.36 -4.07
CA GLN A 151 -21.40 -5.38 -2.69
C GLN A 151 -19.89 -5.57 -2.59
N TYR A 152 -19.20 -5.75 -3.72
CA TYR A 152 -17.75 -5.91 -3.76
C TYR A 152 -17.04 -4.76 -3.05
N GLY A 153 -15.99 -5.10 -2.30
CA GLY A 153 -15.03 -4.10 -1.85
C GLY A 153 -14.28 -3.49 -3.03
N LEU A 154 -13.66 -2.34 -2.79
CA LEU A 154 -13.02 -1.54 -3.84
C LEU A 154 -11.95 -2.30 -4.63
N CYS A 155 -11.19 -3.20 -3.99
CA CYS A 155 -10.16 -4.00 -4.64
C CYS A 155 -10.74 -4.93 -5.72
N LEU A 156 -11.77 -5.70 -5.36
CA LEU A 156 -12.38 -6.67 -6.26
C LEU A 156 -13.16 -5.98 -7.39
N ALA A 157 -13.87 -4.89 -7.08
CA ALA A 157 -14.54 -4.07 -8.07
C ALA A 157 -13.54 -3.47 -9.09
N ALA A 158 -12.38 -3.01 -8.63
CA ALA A 158 -11.32 -2.52 -9.51
C ALA A 158 -10.73 -3.62 -10.39
N ALA A 159 -10.47 -4.80 -9.83
CA ALA A 159 -9.95 -5.94 -10.57
C ALA A 159 -10.89 -6.36 -11.70
N GLN A 160 -12.20 -6.43 -11.42
CA GLN A 160 -13.21 -6.71 -12.46
C GLN A 160 -13.16 -5.67 -13.57
N HIS A 161 -13.22 -4.38 -13.22
CA HIS A 161 -13.22 -3.30 -14.22
C HIS A 161 -11.95 -3.32 -15.08
N LEU A 162 -10.79 -3.52 -14.46
CA LEU A 162 -9.52 -3.59 -15.17
C LEU A 162 -9.47 -4.82 -16.09
N LEU A 163 -9.90 -6.00 -15.63
CA LEU A 163 -9.94 -7.20 -16.47
C LEU A 163 -10.90 -7.05 -17.65
N ASP A 164 -12.07 -6.45 -17.45
CA ASP A 164 -13.03 -6.14 -18.53
C ASP A 164 -12.36 -5.24 -19.60
N ALA A 165 -11.64 -4.19 -19.16
CA ALA A 165 -10.91 -3.30 -20.06
C ALA A 165 -9.75 -4.02 -20.77
N LEU A 166 -8.99 -4.85 -20.06
CA LEU A 166 -7.87 -5.61 -20.63
C LEU A 166 -8.36 -6.68 -21.61
N HIS A 167 -9.52 -7.27 -21.39
CA HIS A 167 -10.13 -8.19 -22.35
C HIS A 167 -10.32 -7.52 -23.71
N ALA A 168 -10.86 -6.29 -23.72
CA ALA A 168 -11.04 -5.51 -24.95
C ALA A 168 -9.71 -5.11 -25.62
N VAL A 169 -8.63 -4.93 -24.86
CA VAL A 169 -7.29 -4.69 -25.42
C VAL A 169 -6.71 -5.98 -26.02
N ASN A 170 -6.87 -7.10 -25.32
CA ASN A 170 -6.32 -8.39 -25.71
C ASN A 170 -6.99 -8.96 -26.97
N THR A 171 -8.28 -8.71 -27.21
CA THR A 171 -8.96 -9.14 -28.44
C THR A 171 -8.37 -8.54 -29.71
N ASN A 172 -7.71 -7.38 -29.61
CA ASN A 172 -7.04 -6.72 -30.73
C ASN A 172 -5.60 -7.19 -30.95
N THR A 173 -5.10 -8.12 -30.13
CA THR A 173 -3.72 -8.63 -30.20
C THR A 173 -3.71 -10.09 -30.65
N THR A 174 -2.93 -10.42 -31.67
CA THR A 174 -2.74 -11.81 -32.13
C THR A 174 -1.65 -12.57 -31.37
N ASP A 175 -0.76 -11.85 -30.67
CA ASP A 175 0.33 -12.43 -29.89
C ASP A 175 -0.08 -12.72 -28.43
N LYS A 176 -0.26 -14.01 -28.13
CA LYS A 176 -0.61 -14.49 -26.78
C LYS A 176 0.42 -14.16 -25.71
N THR A 177 1.69 -13.93 -26.07
CA THR A 177 2.75 -13.60 -25.09
C THR A 177 2.67 -12.14 -24.61
N SER A 178 2.06 -11.29 -25.44
CA SER A 178 1.76 -9.89 -25.15
C SER A 178 0.40 -9.69 -24.47
N HIS A 179 -0.36 -10.77 -24.23
CA HIS A 179 -1.61 -10.68 -23.48
C HIS A 179 -1.37 -10.08 -22.09
N LEU A 180 -2.27 -9.18 -21.74
CA LEU A 180 -2.25 -8.44 -20.50
C LEU A 180 -3.16 -9.11 -19.47
N GLY A 181 -2.74 -9.09 -18.22
CA GLY A 181 -3.47 -9.57 -17.06
C GLY A 181 -3.16 -8.71 -15.85
N LEU A 182 -3.58 -9.16 -14.66
CA LEU A 182 -3.34 -8.48 -13.40
C LEU A 182 -2.32 -9.24 -12.56
N GLY A 183 -1.32 -8.55 -12.04
CA GLY A 183 -0.43 -9.00 -10.99
C GLY A 183 -0.95 -8.50 -9.65
N LEU A 184 -1.38 -9.42 -8.78
CA LEU A 184 -1.74 -9.11 -7.40
C LEU A 184 -0.51 -9.26 -6.50
N ARG A 185 -0.21 -8.22 -5.71
CA ARG A 185 0.66 -8.31 -4.53
C ARG A 185 -0.15 -7.95 -3.30
N MET A 186 0.04 -8.69 -2.22
CA MET A 186 -0.70 -8.44 -0.99
C MET A 186 0.21 -8.73 0.20
N TYR A 187 0.38 -7.77 1.08
CA TYR A 187 1.21 -7.90 2.27
C TYR A 187 0.70 -7.01 3.40
N GLU A 188 1.04 -7.36 4.63
CA GLU A 188 0.75 -6.54 5.80
C GLU A 188 2.01 -5.99 6.45
N LEU A 189 1.91 -4.79 7.00
CA LEU A 189 2.95 -4.15 7.78
C LEU A 189 2.61 -4.28 9.26
N ARG A 190 3.57 -4.83 10.02
CA ARG A 190 3.48 -5.02 11.46
C ARG A 190 4.84 -4.75 12.09
N GLY A 191 4.93 -3.73 12.94
CA GLY A 191 6.22 -3.32 13.49
C GLY A 191 7.14 -2.78 12.38
N ASN A 192 8.39 -3.24 12.38
CA ASN A 192 9.39 -2.88 11.37
C ASN A 192 9.55 -3.91 10.24
N ALA A 193 8.56 -4.78 10.06
CA ALA A 193 8.58 -5.82 9.04
C ALA A 193 7.31 -5.79 8.19
N ALA A 194 7.43 -6.35 6.99
CA ALA A 194 6.30 -6.71 6.14
C ALA A 194 6.09 -8.23 6.21
N PHE A 195 4.88 -8.71 5.96
CA PHE A 195 4.56 -10.13 5.86
C PHE A 195 3.80 -10.38 4.57
N ASP A 196 4.32 -11.25 3.71
CA ASP A 196 3.78 -11.51 2.38
C ASP A 196 2.58 -12.45 2.45
N LEU A 197 1.39 -11.92 2.17
CA LEU A 197 0.14 -12.65 2.27
C LEU A 197 -0.11 -13.56 1.06
N LEU A 198 0.74 -13.53 0.03
CA LEU A 198 0.66 -14.43 -1.13
C LEU A 198 1.80 -15.46 -1.15
N ASN A 199 2.63 -15.46 -0.12
CA ASN A 199 3.75 -16.36 0.07
C ASN A 199 3.80 -16.86 1.52
N ASP A 200 2.75 -17.56 1.95
CA ASP A 200 2.65 -18.24 3.26
C ASP A 200 2.92 -17.34 4.48
N HIS A 201 2.54 -16.07 4.40
CA HIS A 201 2.77 -15.07 5.46
C HIS A 201 4.27 -14.88 5.78
N SER A 202 5.14 -15.13 4.80
CA SER A 202 6.59 -15.05 4.98
C SER A 202 7.04 -13.65 5.39
N LYS A 203 7.92 -13.58 6.37
CA LYS A 203 8.47 -12.33 6.87
C LYS A 203 9.37 -11.68 5.82
N CYS A 204 9.22 -10.37 5.67
CA CYS A 204 9.97 -9.54 4.76
C CYS A 204 10.59 -8.34 5.50
N HIS A 205 11.77 -7.93 5.04
CA HIS A 205 12.54 -6.80 5.54
C HIS A 205 12.35 -5.57 4.66
N ILE A 206 12.10 -4.44 5.30
CA ILE A 206 11.97 -3.14 4.64
C ILE A 206 13.33 -2.45 4.71
N ARG A 207 13.95 -2.19 3.56
CA ARG A 207 15.29 -1.58 3.46
C ARG A 207 15.31 -0.50 2.40
N GLU A 208 16.19 0.49 2.56
CA GLU A 208 16.45 1.46 1.51
C GLU A 208 17.73 1.09 0.75
N GLY A 209 17.64 1.07 -0.57
CA GLY A 209 18.78 0.84 -1.46
C GLY A 209 19.70 2.05 -1.55
N GLY A 210 20.88 1.88 -2.15
CA GLY A 210 21.81 2.98 -2.44
C GLY A 210 21.25 4.00 -3.44
N ASP A 211 20.26 3.59 -4.24
CA ASP A 211 19.47 4.43 -5.14
C ASP A 211 18.40 5.26 -4.42
N GLY A 212 18.26 5.11 -3.10
CA GLY A 212 17.25 5.78 -2.29
C GLY A 212 15.84 5.19 -2.45
N LYS A 213 15.67 4.05 -3.13
CA LYS A 213 14.38 3.35 -3.24
C LYS A 213 14.15 2.42 -2.07
N THR A 214 12.88 2.22 -1.71
CA THR A 214 12.52 1.30 -0.63
C THR A 214 12.24 -0.08 -1.23
N HIS A 215 12.93 -1.09 -0.72
CA HIS A 215 12.73 -2.48 -1.10
C HIS A 215 12.11 -3.25 0.07
N VAL A 216 11.06 -4.00 -0.25
CA VAL A 216 10.50 -5.03 0.64
C VAL A 216 11.05 -6.37 0.16
N ARG A 217 11.96 -6.95 0.95
CA ARG A 217 12.75 -8.14 0.59
C ARG A 217 12.35 -9.31 1.48
N GLY A 218 12.08 -10.46 0.89
CA GLY A 218 11.87 -11.72 1.60
C GLY A 218 13.11 -12.18 2.36
N GLU A 219 13.01 -13.35 2.99
CA GLU A 219 14.14 -13.97 3.66
C GLU A 219 15.25 -14.35 2.66
N THR A 220 16.49 -14.35 3.14
CA THR A 220 17.63 -14.78 2.33
C THR A 220 17.64 -16.30 2.24
N GLU A 221 17.47 -16.81 1.02
CA GLU A 221 17.54 -18.23 0.70
C GLU A 221 18.95 -18.57 0.20
N VAL A 222 19.57 -19.61 0.76
CA VAL A 222 20.80 -20.20 0.21
C VAL A 222 20.37 -21.43 -0.60
N LEU A 223 20.60 -21.36 -1.91
CA LEU A 223 20.25 -22.41 -2.86
C LEU A 223 21.44 -23.34 -3.13
N GLU A 224 21.23 -24.34 -3.99
CA GLU A 224 22.28 -25.22 -4.48
C GLU A 224 23.45 -24.43 -5.09
N HIS A 225 24.65 -25.02 -5.04
CA HIS A 225 25.89 -24.40 -5.54
C HIS A 225 26.27 -23.06 -4.89
N GLY A 226 25.74 -22.75 -3.70
CA GLY A 226 26.10 -21.54 -2.96
C GLY A 226 25.47 -20.26 -3.50
N ARG A 227 24.49 -20.37 -4.42
CA ARG A 227 23.68 -19.25 -4.90
C ARG A 227 22.87 -18.67 -3.74
N VAL A 228 22.66 -17.35 -3.74
CA VAL A 228 21.96 -16.65 -2.64
C VAL A 228 20.85 -15.80 -3.21
N ARG A 229 19.59 -16.17 -2.94
CA ARG A 229 18.42 -15.49 -3.49
C ARG A 229 17.70 -14.69 -2.42
N VAL A 230 17.24 -13.50 -2.79
CA VAL A 230 16.34 -12.68 -2.00
C VAL A 230 15.20 -12.23 -2.90
N ARG A 231 13.98 -12.67 -2.62
CA ARG A 231 12.82 -12.35 -3.47
C ARG A 231 12.16 -11.04 -3.05
N PRO A 232 11.57 -10.27 -3.97
CA PRO A 232 10.61 -9.22 -3.62
C PRO A 232 9.29 -9.85 -3.14
N ILE A 233 8.32 -9.01 -2.73
CA ILE A 233 6.95 -9.47 -2.48
C ILE A 233 6.41 -10.23 -3.70
N ALA A 234 5.82 -11.40 -3.44
CA ALA A 234 5.29 -12.28 -4.45
C ALA A 234 4.20 -11.60 -5.28
N THR A 235 4.29 -11.77 -6.59
CA THR A 235 3.27 -11.33 -7.54
C THR A 235 2.52 -12.57 -8.04
N LYS A 236 1.21 -12.65 -7.79
CA LYS A 236 0.36 -13.69 -8.37
C LYS A 236 -0.29 -13.13 -9.64
N ALA A 237 0.07 -13.70 -10.79
CA ALA A 237 -0.47 -13.30 -12.09
C ALA A 237 -1.84 -13.94 -12.30
N CYS A 238 -2.81 -13.12 -12.69
CA CYS A 238 -4.21 -13.45 -12.85
C CYS A 238 -4.65 -13.03 -14.26
N TRP A 239 -5.06 -14.00 -15.07
CA TRP A 239 -5.55 -13.77 -16.45
C TRP A 239 -7.07 -13.81 -16.52
N SER A 240 -7.73 -14.15 -15.41
CA SER A 240 -9.18 -14.15 -15.24
C SER A 240 -9.58 -13.57 -13.88
N PHE A 241 -10.85 -13.23 -13.75
CA PHE A 241 -11.42 -12.75 -12.49
C PHE A 241 -11.40 -13.83 -11.41
N ASP A 242 -11.69 -15.08 -11.76
CA ASP A 242 -11.70 -16.21 -10.82
C ASP A 242 -10.31 -16.49 -10.23
N GLU A 243 -9.26 -16.40 -11.04
CA GLU A 243 -7.86 -16.51 -10.57
C GLU A 243 -7.53 -15.40 -9.57
N PHE A 244 -7.92 -14.16 -9.89
CA PHE A 244 -7.71 -13.02 -9.01
C PHE A 244 -8.44 -13.19 -7.67
N LEU A 245 -9.73 -13.56 -7.72
CA LEU A 245 -10.53 -13.79 -6.54
C LEU A 245 -9.98 -14.92 -5.66
N THR A 246 -9.50 -16.01 -6.29
CA THR A 246 -8.87 -17.13 -5.59
C THR A 246 -7.64 -16.68 -4.81
N HIS A 247 -6.75 -15.92 -5.45
CA HIS A 247 -5.55 -15.40 -4.79
C HIS A 247 -5.87 -14.38 -3.70
N LEU A 248 -6.82 -13.47 -3.93
CA LEU A 248 -7.28 -12.51 -2.93
C LEU A 248 -7.82 -13.24 -1.68
N ARG A 249 -8.70 -14.22 -1.86
CA ARG A 249 -9.27 -15.02 -0.74
C ARG A 249 -8.19 -15.79 0.02
N GLY A 250 -7.23 -16.39 -0.70
CA GLY A 250 -6.09 -17.07 -0.08
C GLY A 250 -5.27 -16.14 0.82
N GLY A 251 -4.93 -14.94 0.33
CA GLY A 251 -4.20 -13.96 1.13
C GLY A 251 -4.99 -13.40 2.31
N LEU A 252 -6.31 -13.22 2.16
CA LEU A 252 -7.19 -12.82 3.26
C LEU A 252 -7.32 -13.90 4.34
N ALA A 253 -7.33 -15.18 3.96
CA ALA A 253 -7.33 -16.28 4.91
C ALA A 253 -6.04 -16.30 5.75
N LEU A 254 -4.88 -16.11 5.10
CA LEU A 254 -3.58 -16.01 5.80
C LEU A 254 -3.54 -14.80 6.74
N ARG A 255 -4.10 -13.66 6.32
CA ARG A 255 -4.31 -12.51 7.19
C ARG A 255 -5.13 -12.96 8.41
N ALA A 256 -6.30 -13.58 8.25
CA ALA A 256 -7.12 -14.00 9.38
C ALA A 256 -6.42 -14.97 10.38
N THR A 257 -5.58 -15.89 9.91
CA THR A 257 -4.95 -16.93 10.75
C THR A 257 -3.73 -16.48 11.58
N GLY A 258 -3.11 -15.34 11.27
CA GLY A 258 -1.87 -14.87 11.92
C GLY A 258 -2.00 -14.32 13.35
N SER A 259 -3.08 -14.66 14.08
CA SER A 259 -3.38 -14.11 15.41
C SER A 259 -3.47 -15.19 16.49
N SER A 260 -2.56 -15.13 17.47
CA SER A 260 -2.67 -15.91 18.71
C SER A 260 -3.39 -15.14 19.83
N THR A 261 -4.10 -14.04 19.55
CA THR A 261 -4.81 -13.24 20.56
C THR A 261 -6.18 -12.76 20.10
N VAL A 262 -7.05 -12.49 21.08
CA VAL A 262 -8.52 -12.31 21.02
C VAL A 262 -8.99 -11.05 20.27
N HIS A 263 -8.17 -10.45 19.40
CA HIS A 263 -8.47 -9.18 18.72
C HIS A 263 -8.47 -9.30 17.19
N ASP A 264 -9.32 -8.51 16.53
CA ASP A 264 -9.49 -8.44 15.08
C ASP A 264 -8.22 -7.91 14.40
N LEU A 265 -7.53 -8.74 13.62
CA LEU A 265 -6.25 -8.41 12.99
C LEU A 265 -6.32 -7.15 12.10
N SER A 266 -7.47 -6.89 11.48
CA SER A 266 -7.66 -5.73 10.60
C SER A 266 -7.42 -4.38 11.29
N SER A 267 -7.59 -4.33 12.62
CA SER A 267 -7.32 -3.14 13.44
C SER A 267 -5.83 -2.85 13.67
N ARG A 268 -4.96 -3.86 13.62
CA ARG A 268 -3.60 -3.78 14.17
C ARG A 268 -2.48 -3.85 13.14
N THR A 269 -2.81 -4.11 11.88
CA THR A 269 -1.83 -4.13 10.78
C THR A 269 -2.30 -3.27 9.63
N HIS A 270 -1.36 -2.63 8.93
CA HIS A 270 -1.66 -1.96 7.67
C HIS A 270 -1.57 -2.99 6.55
N ALA A 271 -2.64 -3.20 5.78
CA ALA A 271 -2.57 -4.05 4.59
C ALA A 271 -2.40 -3.20 3.33
N VAL A 272 -1.52 -3.66 2.44
CA VAL A 272 -1.28 -3.08 1.13
C VAL A 272 -1.63 -4.11 0.07
N LEU A 273 -2.51 -3.73 -0.84
CA LEU A 273 -2.91 -4.51 -2.01
C LEU A 273 -2.46 -3.74 -3.26
N GLU A 274 -1.53 -4.30 -4.02
CA GLU A 274 -1.14 -3.76 -5.32
C GLU A 274 -1.77 -4.59 -6.43
N VAL A 275 -2.45 -3.90 -7.36
CA VAL A 275 -2.98 -4.46 -8.59
C VAL A 275 -2.24 -3.80 -9.74
N GLU A 276 -1.33 -4.55 -10.37
CA GLU A 276 -0.52 -4.08 -11.49
C GLU A 276 -0.96 -4.73 -12.80
N ILE A 277 -0.99 -3.99 -13.90
CA ILE A 277 -1.19 -4.55 -15.23
C ILE A 277 0.12 -5.18 -15.70
N VAL A 278 0.11 -6.48 -15.96
CA VAL A 278 1.32 -7.27 -16.27
C VAL A 278 1.15 -8.07 -17.57
N SER A 279 2.27 -8.50 -18.14
CA SER A 279 2.34 -9.46 -19.24
C SER A 279 3.26 -10.61 -18.86
N ARG A 280 3.18 -11.73 -19.59
CA ARG A 280 4.09 -12.88 -19.37
C ARG A 280 5.54 -12.48 -19.59
N ALA A 281 5.81 -11.68 -20.63
CA ALA A 281 7.13 -11.15 -20.91
C ALA A 281 7.69 -10.30 -19.76
N LEU A 282 6.87 -9.43 -19.17
CA LEU A 282 7.30 -8.59 -18.03
C LEU A 282 7.64 -9.42 -16.80
N LEU A 283 6.80 -10.41 -16.48
CA LEU A 283 7.02 -11.29 -15.33
C LEU A 283 8.28 -12.14 -15.52
N ALA A 284 8.48 -12.71 -16.71
CA ALA A 284 9.67 -13.48 -17.03
C ALA A 284 10.95 -12.64 -16.97
N ALA A 285 10.92 -11.40 -17.48
CA ALA A 285 12.05 -10.49 -17.40
C ALA A 285 12.40 -10.13 -15.95
N ARG A 286 11.40 -9.90 -15.08
CA ARG A 286 11.62 -9.64 -13.65
C ARG A 286 12.18 -10.86 -12.92
N GLU A 287 11.69 -12.06 -13.23
CA GLU A 287 12.23 -13.29 -12.64
C GLU A 287 13.69 -13.51 -13.08
N ALA A 288 14.03 -13.20 -14.33
CA ALA A 288 15.40 -13.27 -14.80
C ALA A 288 16.33 -12.34 -14.01
N VAL A 289 15.89 -11.13 -13.64
CA VAL A 289 16.67 -10.25 -12.75
C VAL A 289 16.95 -10.93 -11.41
N VAL A 290 15.93 -11.50 -10.76
CA VAL A 290 16.08 -12.21 -9.48
C VAL A 290 17.08 -13.36 -9.59
N GLU A 291 17.02 -14.14 -10.66
CA GLU A 291 17.93 -15.25 -10.87
C GLU A 291 19.38 -14.78 -11.16
N ARG A 292 19.57 -13.69 -11.93
CA ARG A 292 20.90 -13.10 -12.15
C ARG A 292 21.48 -12.48 -10.89
N GLU A 293 20.67 -11.80 -10.08
CA GLU A 293 21.09 -11.30 -8.78
C GLU A 293 21.52 -12.45 -7.86
N SER A 294 20.80 -13.57 -7.89
CA SER A 294 21.12 -14.77 -7.11
C SER A 294 22.49 -15.38 -7.47
N ASP A 295 22.84 -15.34 -8.75
CA ASP A 295 24.16 -15.77 -9.26
C ASP A 295 25.27 -14.78 -8.86
N PHE A 296 24.96 -13.48 -8.91
CA PHE A 296 25.91 -12.40 -8.66
C PHE A 296 26.34 -12.28 -7.18
N VAL A 297 25.40 -12.43 -6.23
CA VAL A 297 25.67 -12.22 -4.79
C VAL A 297 26.89 -12.97 -4.27
N PRO A 298 27.05 -14.30 -4.47
CA PRO A 298 28.22 -15.03 -3.97
C PRO A 298 29.53 -14.57 -4.64
N VAL A 299 29.51 -14.22 -5.93
CA VAL A 299 30.68 -13.72 -6.67
C VAL A 299 31.10 -12.35 -6.13
N ALA A 300 30.14 -11.45 -5.91
CA ALA A 300 30.38 -10.12 -5.35
C ALA A 300 30.96 -10.20 -3.93
N LYS A 301 30.44 -11.11 -3.12
CA LYS A 301 30.98 -11.40 -1.79
C LYS A 301 32.42 -11.90 -1.89
N ARG A 302 32.70 -12.87 -2.76
CA ARG A 302 34.05 -13.43 -2.96
C ARG A 302 35.06 -12.35 -3.37
N ALA A 303 34.70 -11.45 -4.29
CA ALA A 303 35.58 -10.35 -4.68
C ALA A 303 35.91 -9.44 -3.48
N THR A 304 34.91 -9.13 -2.66
CA THR A 304 35.10 -8.36 -1.41
C THR A 304 35.99 -9.11 -0.42
N ASP A 305 35.76 -10.41 -0.23
CA ASP A 305 36.56 -11.25 0.67
C ASP A 305 38.02 -11.34 0.20
N VAL A 306 38.26 -11.52 -1.11
CA VAL A 306 39.61 -11.52 -1.70
C VAL A 306 40.32 -10.18 -1.48
N TYR A 307 39.63 -9.06 -1.73
CA TYR A 307 40.18 -7.73 -1.48
C TYR A 307 40.58 -7.55 0.00
N LEU A 308 39.69 -7.93 0.93
CA LEU A 308 39.94 -7.82 2.36
C LEU A 308 41.09 -8.73 2.82
N GLU A 309 41.13 -9.98 2.35
CA GLU A 309 42.22 -10.93 2.66
C GLU A 309 43.58 -10.39 2.22
N GLU A 310 43.69 -9.94 0.97
CA GLU A 310 44.94 -9.42 0.42
C GLU A 310 45.36 -8.12 1.12
N SER A 311 44.40 -7.23 1.40
CA SER A 311 44.65 -5.98 2.14
C SER A 311 45.12 -6.24 3.57
N LEU A 312 44.51 -7.20 4.26
CA LEU A 312 44.89 -7.56 5.63
C LEU A 312 46.27 -8.23 5.70
N ARG A 313 46.63 -9.09 4.73
CA ARG A 313 47.96 -9.69 4.65
C ARG A 313 49.07 -8.66 4.39
N GLY A 314 48.73 -7.59 3.68
CA GLY A 314 49.59 -6.43 3.48
C GLY A 314 49.83 -5.59 4.74
N LEU A 315 49.25 -5.97 5.90
CA LEU A 315 49.43 -5.28 7.17
C LEU A 315 49.95 -6.24 8.25
N VAL A 316 50.80 -5.71 9.13
CA VAL A 316 51.30 -6.38 10.35
C VAL A 316 51.16 -5.41 11.53
N LYS A 317 51.08 -5.90 12.76
CA LYS A 317 51.10 -5.03 13.94
C LYS A 317 52.54 -4.72 14.35
N ASP A 318 52.83 -3.44 14.59
CA ASP A 318 54.08 -3.01 15.23
C ASP A 318 54.11 -3.35 16.73
N ALA A 319 55.21 -3.01 17.41
CA ALA A 319 55.41 -3.29 18.83
C ALA A 319 54.37 -2.59 19.73
N GLU A 320 53.80 -1.49 19.26
CA GLU A 320 52.74 -0.72 19.90
C GLU A 320 51.33 -1.23 19.56
N GLY A 321 51.23 -2.28 18.73
CA GLY A 321 49.97 -2.93 18.34
C GLY A 321 49.21 -2.24 17.20
N LYS A 322 49.82 -1.25 16.53
CA LYS A 322 49.24 -0.51 15.41
C LYS A 322 49.52 -1.24 14.09
N TYR A 323 48.53 -1.25 13.20
CA TYR A 323 48.69 -1.83 11.86
C TYR A 323 49.61 -0.96 11.01
N VAL A 324 50.70 -1.55 10.52
CA VAL A 324 51.69 -0.98 9.61
C VAL A 324 51.83 -1.86 8.36
N PRO A 325 52.29 -1.34 7.21
CA PRO A 325 52.52 -2.15 6.03
C PRO A 325 53.47 -3.33 6.31
N ASN A 326 53.11 -4.52 5.84
CA ASN A 326 53.92 -5.72 6.00
C ASN A 326 55.06 -5.74 4.95
N PRO A 327 56.34 -5.58 5.35
CA PRO A 327 57.45 -5.60 4.39
C PRO A 327 57.72 -6.99 3.80
N GLU A 328 57.21 -8.06 4.42
CA GLU A 328 57.39 -9.45 3.97
C GLU A 328 56.30 -9.93 3.00
N TYR A 329 55.25 -9.12 2.80
CA TYR A 329 54.14 -9.49 1.94
C TYR A 329 53.81 -8.38 0.93
N GLN A 330 53.87 -8.74 -0.34
CA GLN A 330 53.36 -7.89 -1.41
C GLN A 330 51.93 -8.31 -1.75
N VAL A 331 51.00 -7.36 -1.66
CA VAL A 331 49.59 -7.54 -2.03
C VAL A 331 49.49 -8.12 -3.44
N ASN A 332 48.76 -9.23 -3.59
CA ASN A 332 48.57 -9.85 -4.90
C ASN A 332 47.46 -9.11 -5.68
N GLN A 333 47.86 -8.03 -6.33
CA GLN A 333 46.93 -7.20 -7.11
C GLN A 333 46.24 -7.99 -8.22
N ALA A 334 46.94 -8.91 -8.89
CA ALA A 334 46.37 -9.73 -9.94
C ALA A 334 45.22 -10.64 -9.44
N ARG A 335 45.28 -11.12 -8.20
CA ARG A 335 44.19 -11.89 -7.57
C ARG A 335 42.96 -11.03 -7.32
N ILE A 336 43.16 -9.78 -6.86
CA ILE A 336 42.08 -8.82 -6.66
C ILE A 336 41.45 -8.47 -8.00
N ASP A 337 42.27 -8.13 -9.00
CA ASP A 337 41.81 -7.75 -10.34
C ASP A 337 41.03 -8.89 -11.01
N ALA A 338 41.49 -10.14 -10.88
CA ALA A 338 40.76 -11.29 -11.40
C ALA A 338 39.39 -11.49 -10.73
N ALA A 339 39.30 -11.31 -9.41
CA ALA A 339 38.04 -11.43 -8.69
C ALA A 339 37.07 -10.27 -9.00
N GLU A 340 37.59 -9.05 -9.16
CA GLU A 340 36.79 -7.90 -9.60
C GLU A 340 36.34 -8.02 -11.06
N ALA A 341 37.15 -8.61 -11.94
CA ALA A 341 36.77 -8.89 -13.33
C ALA A 341 35.62 -9.92 -13.40
N GLU A 342 35.70 -11.01 -12.62
CA GLU A 342 34.62 -12.00 -12.51
C GLU A 342 33.33 -11.35 -11.98
N LYS A 343 33.42 -10.54 -10.91
CA LYS A 343 32.29 -9.76 -10.38
C LYS A 343 31.69 -8.82 -11.43
N ALA A 344 32.52 -8.14 -12.23
CA ALA A 344 32.06 -7.23 -13.27
C ALA A 344 31.27 -7.94 -14.38
N GLU A 345 31.68 -9.16 -14.76
CA GLU A 345 30.95 -9.99 -15.73
C GLU A 345 29.54 -10.35 -15.24
N PHE A 346 29.42 -10.80 -14.00
CA PHE A 346 28.12 -11.14 -13.40
C PHE A 346 27.25 -9.89 -13.17
N GLN A 347 27.85 -8.76 -12.78
CA GLN A 347 27.14 -7.49 -12.70
C GLN A 347 26.59 -7.08 -14.07
N GLY A 348 27.37 -7.26 -15.15
CA GLY A 348 26.90 -7.02 -16.51
C GLY A 348 25.68 -7.87 -16.88
N CYS A 349 25.65 -9.14 -16.46
CA CYS A 349 24.48 -10.00 -16.64
C CYS A 349 23.23 -9.49 -15.89
N VAL A 350 23.40 -8.95 -14.68
CA VAL A 350 22.31 -8.33 -13.90
C VAL A 350 21.83 -7.07 -14.62
N ASP A 351 22.74 -6.21 -15.05
CA ASP A 351 22.42 -4.96 -15.73
C ASP A 351 21.67 -5.20 -17.05
N ASP A 352 22.05 -6.23 -17.80
CA ASP A 352 21.37 -6.64 -19.02
C ASP A 352 19.95 -7.17 -18.74
N ALA A 353 19.77 -7.95 -17.67
CA ALA A 353 18.46 -8.41 -17.25
C ALA A 353 17.54 -7.24 -16.81
N VAL A 354 18.08 -6.26 -16.07
CA VAL A 354 17.36 -5.05 -15.68
C VAL A 354 16.97 -4.24 -16.92
N ARG A 355 17.89 -4.04 -17.86
CA ARG A 355 17.62 -3.36 -19.13
C ARG A 355 16.53 -4.06 -19.94
N LYS A 356 16.46 -5.39 -19.87
CA LYS A 356 15.39 -6.16 -20.52
C LYS A 356 14.00 -5.87 -19.94
N VAL A 357 13.90 -5.66 -18.63
CA VAL A 357 12.63 -5.24 -17.99
C VAL A 357 12.20 -3.87 -18.53
N GLU A 358 13.12 -2.92 -18.60
CA GLU A 358 12.86 -1.58 -19.15
C GLU A 358 12.48 -1.63 -20.63
N GLU A 359 13.17 -2.48 -21.42
CA GLU A 359 12.86 -2.70 -22.82
C GLU A 359 11.43 -3.23 -22.99
N VAL A 360 11.03 -4.25 -22.23
CA VAL A 360 9.66 -4.81 -22.28
C VAL A 360 8.60 -3.76 -21.97
N LEU A 361 8.84 -2.90 -20.98
CA LEU A 361 7.94 -1.79 -20.65
C LEU A 361 7.89 -0.74 -21.78
N ARG A 362 9.04 -0.41 -22.37
CA ARG A 362 9.16 0.61 -23.42
C ARG A 362 8.58 0.16 -24.76
N THR A 363 8.73 -1.11 -25.12
CA THR A 363 8.27 -1.68 -26.39
C THR A 363 6.90 -2.36 -26.28
N ALA A 364 6.21 -2.19 -25.15
CA ALA A 364 4.89 -2.76 -24.94
C ALA A 364 3.92 -2.30 -26.04
N SER A 365 3.09 -3.22 -26.52
CA SER A 365 2.07 -2.93 -27.54
C SER A 365 0.99 -1.97 -27.05
N HIS A 366 0.78 -1.89 -25.74
CA HIS A 366 -0.21 -1.02 -25.12
C HIS A 366 0.38 -0.26 -23.92
N PHE A 367 0.04 1.02 -23.81
CA PHE A 367 0.55 1.93 -22.77
C PHE A 367 0.14 1.56 -21.34
N CYS A 368 -0.81 0.65 -21.17
CA CYS A 368 -1.29 0.25 -19.85
C CYS A 368 -0.32 -0.65 -19.09
N LEU A 369 0.65 -1.29 -19.76
CA LEU A 369 1.58 -2.21 -19.11
C LEU A 369 2.38 -1.49 -18.00
N GLY A 370 2.41 -2.09 -16.80
CA GLY A 370 3.03 -1.50 -15.61
C GLY A 370 2.15 -0.48 -14.86
N GLY A 371 0.95 -0.17 -15.39
CA GLY A 371 -0.04 0.62 -14.67
C GLY A 371 -0.44 -0.04 -13.36
N LYS A 372 -0.56 0.74 -12.28
CA LYS A 372 -0.74 0.20 -10.92
C LYS A 372 -1.85 0.93 -10.15
N LEU A 373 -2.76 0.17 -9.56
CA LEU A 373 -3.65 0.62 -8.51
C LEU A 373 -3.18 0.06 -7.17
N VAL A 374 -2.98 0.93 -6.19
CA VAL A 374 -2.56 0.55 -4.84
C VAL A 374 -3.67 0.89 -3.86
N LEU A 375 -4.19 -0.10 -3.16
CA LEU A 375 -5.20 0.05 -2.13
C LEU A 375 -4.59 -0.23 -0.77
N VAL A 376 -4.75 0.70 0.16
CA VAL A 376 -4.15 0.63 1.50
C VAL A 376 -5.25 0.64 2.54
N ASP A 377 -5.37 -0.45 3.28
CA ASP A 377 -6.22 -0.59 4.46
C ASP A 377 -5.37 -0.31 5.70
N LEU A 378 -5.43 0.92 6.22
CA LEU A 378 -4.59 1.30 7.36
C LEU A 378 -5.13 0.67 8.66
N ALA A 379 -4.22 0.31 9.55
CA ALA A 379 -4.56 0.00 10.94
C ALA A 379 -5.38 1.13 11.58
N GLY A 380 -6.19 0.76 12.56
CA GLY A 380 -7.07 1.69 13.26
C GLY A 380 -6.30 2.80 13.96
N SER A 381 -6.79 4.03 13.84
CA SER A 381 -6.16 5.20 14.46
C SER A 381 -6.49 5.36 15.96
N GLU A 382 -6.79 4.27 16.66
CA GLU A 382 -7.17 4.34 18.06
C GLU A 382 -6.13 5.07 18.92
N PHE A 383 -6.60 6.15 19.52
CA PHE A 383 -5.95 6.77 20.66
C PHE A 383 -6.47 6.07 21.92
N TYR A 384 -5.59 5.32 22.62
CA TYR A 384 -5.84 4.80 23.97
C TYR A 384 -5.81 5.91 25.05
N HIS A 385 -6.32 7.08 24.71
CA HIS A 385 -6.49 8.19 25.63
C HIS A 385 -7.97 8.55 25.67
N ASP A 386 -8.70 7.76 26.46
CA ASP A 386 -9.71 8.40 27.28
C ASP A 386 -9.65 7.87 28.71
N LYS A 387 -9.20 8.72 29.63
CA LYS A 387 -9.30 8.51 31.08
C LYS A 387 -10.67 9.00 31.60
N THR A 388 -11.53 9.59 30.76
CA THR A 388 -12.72 10.30 31.20
C THR A 388 -14.00 9.47 31.20
N ILE A 389 -14.06 8.33 30.50
CA ILE A 389 -15.21 7.42 30.56
C ILE A 389 -14.90 6.26 31.52
N ALA A 390 -15.29 6.43 32.78
CA ALA A 390 -15.03 5.52 33.90
C ALA A 390 -15.92 4.26 33.94
N ALA A 391 -16.75 4.00 32.93
CA ALA A 391 -17.88 3.06 33.07
C ALA A 391 -17.68 1.66 32.46
N VAL A 392 -16.57 1.37 31.76
CA VAL A 392 -16.35 0.04 31.16
C VAL A 392 -15.07 -0.59 31.70
N PRO A 393 -15.12 -1.77 32.36
CA PRO A 393 -13.94 -2.53 32.74
C PRO A 393 -13.14 -2.84 31.49
N ARG A 394 -11.96 -2.22 31.35
CA ARG A 394 -11.07 -2.49 30.22
C ARG A 394 -10.28 -3.77 30.48
N PRO A 395 -10.19 -4.68 29.49
CA PRO A 395 -9.18 -5.72 29.53
C PRO A 395 -7.79 -5.06 29.64
N LYS A 396 -6.95 -5.52 30.57
CA LYS A 396 -5.55 -5.07 30.62
C LYS A 396 -4.87 -5.52 29.33
N LEU A 397 -4.48 -4.57 28.48
CA LEU A 397 -3.68 -4.87 27.29
C LEU A 397 -2.34 -5.45 27.71
N SER A 398 -1.91 -6.50 27.02
CA SER A 398 -0.59 -7.08 27.18
C SER A 398 0.51 -6.06 26.79
N PRO A 399 1.73 -6.22 27.31
CA PRO A 399 2.86 -5.37 26.91
C PRO A 399 3.13 -5.36 25.40
N GLN A 400 2.83 -6.47 24.71
CA GLN A 400 2.97 -6.58 23.27
C GLN A 400 1.97 -5.67 22.54
N GLU A 401 0.70 -5.71 22.92
CA GLU A 401 -0.36 -4.91 22.28
C GLU A 401 -0.15 -3.41 22.51
N GLN A 402 0.40 -3.03 23.66
CA GLN A 402 0.78 -1.65 23.91
C GLN A 402 1.93 -1.18 23.00
N ARG A 403 2.89 -2.05 22.68
CA ARG A 403 3.97 -1.74 21.72
C ARG A 403 3.42 -1.63 20.30
N GLU A 404 2.53 -2.54 19.91
CA GLU A 404 1.84 -2.50 18.60
C GLU A 404 1.05 -1.20 18.44
N GLY A 405 0.23 -0.82 19.43
CA GLY A 405 -0.54 0.44 19.40
C GLY A 405 0.34 1.69 19.32
N ARG A 406 1.52 1.70 19.97
CA ARG A 406 2.49 2.80 19.84
C ARG A 406 3.09 2.87 18.44
N GLN A 407 3.40 1.72 17.84
CA GLN A 407 3.93 1.67 16.48
C GLN A 407 2.89 2.17 15.47
N ILE A 408 1.65 1.71 15.54
CA ILE A 408 0.56 2.15 14.65
C ILE A 408 0.41 3.68 14.70
N ASN A 409 0.39 4.25 15.89
CA ASN A 409 0.31 5.71 16.05
C ASN A 409 1.53 6.45 15.47
N THR A 410 2.73 5.86 15.59
CA THR A 410 3.95 6.39 14.97
C THR A 410 3.84 6.37 13.44
N ASP A 411 3.35 5.27 12.87
CA ASP A 411 3.19 5.08 11.44
C ASP A 411 2.18 6.07 10.84
N LEU A 412 1.03 6.24 11.51
CA LEU A 412 -0.04 7.17 11.09
C LEU A 412 0.37 8.65 11.23
N LEU A 413 1.15 8.98 12.27
CA LEU A 413 1.72 10.32 12.43
C LEU A 413 2.74 10.61 11.32
N ALA A 414 3.65 9.68 11.04
CA ALA A 414 4.61 9.82 9.96
C ALA A 414 3.89 10.00 8.61
N LEU A 415 2.82 9.23 8.35
CA LEU A 415 2.02 9.37 7.13
C LEU A 415 1.40 10.77 7.01
N LYS A 416 0.86 11.30 8.11
CA LYS A 416 0.32 12.67 8.15
C LYS A 416 1.36 13.69 7.75
N GLU A 417 2.57 13.57 8.30
CA GLU A 417 3.66 14.50 8.04
C GLU A 417 4.18 14.40 6.60
N VAL A 418 4.26 13.20 6.04
CA VAL A 418 4.57 12.99 4.62
C VAL A 418 3.55 13.68 3.74
N ILE A 419 2.25 13.49 4.00
CA ILE A 419 1.21 14.11 3.18
C ILE A 419 1.25 15.64 3.31
N ARG A 420 1.41 16.16 4.54
CA ARG A 420 1.54 17.59 4.80
C ARG A 420 2.73 18.20 4.04
N ALA A 421 3.88 17.55 4.11
CA ALA A 421 5.10 17.98 3.42
C ALA A 421 4.93 17.94 1.89
N ARG A 422 4.24 16.92 1.34
CA ARG A 422 3.90 16.84 -0.09
C ARG A 422 2.98 17.99 -0.51
N ALA A 423 1.91 18.23 0.23
CA ALA A 423 0.95 19.29 -0.07
C ALA A 423 1.62 20.68 -0.04
N ALA A 424 2.52 20.90 0.92
CA ALA A 424 3.33 22.12 1.03
C ALA A 424 4.51 22.20 0.04
N ARG A 425 4.69 21.20 -0.85
CA ARG A 425 5.84 21.10 -1.78
C ARG A 425 7.19 21.27 -1.08
N ALA A 426 7.33 20.71 0.12
CA ALA A 426 8.56 20.80 0.89
C ALA A 426 9.73 20.14 0.14
N ALA A 427 10.91 20.76 0.21
CA ALA A 427 12.11 20.25 -0.45
C ALA A 427 12.52 18.84 0.03
N ARG A 428 12.21 18.51 1.29
CA ARG A 428 12.47 17.18 1.87
C ARG A 428 11.18 16.63 2.47
N ILE A 429 10.75 15.48 1.95
CA ILE A 429 9.59 14.73 2.47
C ILE A 429 10.09 13.62 3.40
N PRO A 430 9.55 13.50 4.64
CA PRO A 430 10.09 12.60 5.67
C PRO A 430 9.63 11.14 5.51
N TYR A 431 9.88 10.51 4.36
CA TYR A 431 9.47 9.12 4.09
C TYR A 431 10.16 8.07 4.97
N ARG A 432 11.29 8.40 5.61
CA ARG A 432 12.02 7.48 6.49
C ARG A 432 11.49 7.45 7.93
N SER A 433 10.43 8.20 8.24
CA SER A 433 9.91 8.33 9.60
C SER A 433 9.15 7.09 10.09
N SER A 434 8.73 6.21 9.19
CA SER A 434 8.12 4.92 9.55
C SER A 434 8.26 3.89 8.42
N PRO A 435 8.19 2.58 8.71
CA PRO A 435 8.13 1.54 7.70
C PRO A 435 6.98 1.74 6.70
N LEU A 436 5.81 2.15 7.18
CA LEU A 436 4.65 2.50 6.35
C LEU A 436 4.99 3.60 5.33
N THR A 437 5.60 4.69 5.77
CA THR A 437 5.93 5.80 4.87
C THR A 437 7.05 5.47 3.90
N MET A 438 8.00 4.62 4.29
CA MET A 438 9.03 4.12 3.38
C MET A 438 8.41 3.33 2.24
N VAL A 439 7.52 2.38 2.55
CA VAL A 439 6.85 1.54 1.55
C VAL A 439 5.94 2.37 0.64
N LEU A 440 5.16 3.31 1.21
CA LEU A 440 4.24 4.14 0.41
C LEU A 440 4.95 5.20 -0.44
N ARG A 441 6.26 5.40 -0.28
CA ARG A 441 7.04 6.42 -1.00
C ARG A 441 6.87 6.33 -2.51
N GLU A 442 7.10 5.15 -3.08
CA GLU A 442 7.06 4.97 -4.54
C GLU A 442 5.63 5.13 -5.08
N HIS A 443 4.63 4.70 -4.32
CA HIS A 443 3.22 4.84 -4.70
C HIS A 443 2.76 6.30 -4.69
N PHE A 444 3.34 7.13 -3.83
CA PHE A 444 3.07 8.57 -3.78
C PHE A 444 3.86 9.39 -4.79
N GLN A 445 5.08 8.98 -5.13
CA GLN A 445 5.93 9.70 -6.08
C GLN A 445 5.59 9.37 -7.54
N GLY A 446 4.99 8.21 -7.79
CA GLY A 446 4.73 7.72 -9.15
C GLY A 446 5.98 7.12 -9.79
N THR A 447 5.79 6.26 -10.78
CA THR A 447 6.86 5.52 -11.48
C THR A 447 7.54 6.33 -12.59
N THR A 448 6.89 7.37 -13.09
CA THR A 448 7.44 8.23 -14.14
C THR A 448 8.00 9.49 -13.49
N GLY A 449 9.30 9.77 -13.64
CA GLY A 449 9.95 11.01 -13.16
C GLY A 449 9.41 12.33 -13.74
N GLN A 450 8.26 12.30 -14.40
CA GLN A 450 7.45 13.45 -14.72
C GLN A 450 6.62 13.77 -13.47
N GLY A 451 6.75 14.98 -12.92
CA GLY A 451 6.11 15.44 -11.67
C GLY A 451 4.57 15.49 -11.66
N ALA A 452 3.89 14.51 -12.26
CA ALA A 452 2.47 14.31 -12.24
C ALA A 452 2.09 13.46 -11.01
N ASP A 453 1.39 14.09 -10.07
CA ASP A 453 0.86 13.50 -8.85
C ASP A 453 0.24 12.11 -9.09
N ALA A 454 0.57 11.12 -8.25
CA ALA A 454 0.16 9.71 -8.37
C ALA A 454 -1.33 9.46 -8.05
N GLY A 455 -2.23 10.41 -8.40
CA GLY A 455 -3.68 10.28 -8.26
C GLY A 455 -4.13 9.82 -6.87
N SER A 456 -3.43 10.23 -5.81
CA SER A 456 -3.62 9.69 -4.46
C SER A 456 -4.97 10.12 -3.87
N ARG A 457 -5.69 9.22 -3.22
CA ARG A 457 -6.99 9.49 -2.59
C ARG A 457 -7.02 8.93 -1.18
N MET A 458 -7.76 9.60 -0.30
CA MET A 458 -7.95 9.16 1.08
C MET A 458 -9.44 9.05 1.40
N ILE A 459 -9.84 7.86 1.84
CA ILE A 459 -11.18 7.57 2.36
C ILE A 459 -11.09 7.58 3.88
N LEU A 460 -11.91 8.40 4.52
CA LEU A 460 -12.04 8.52 5.95
C LEU A 460 -13.29 7.76 6.36
N THR A 461 -13.11 6.71 7.11
CA THR A 461 -14.20 5.87 7.59
C THR A 461 -14.49 6.26 9.05
N VAL A 462 -15.75 6.52 9.38
CA VAL A 462 -16.15 7.02 10.71
C VAL A 462 -17.36 6.25 11.26
N SER A 463 -17.41 6.05 12.58
CA SER A 463 -18.58 5.47 13.22
C SER A 463 -19.64 6.53 13.52
N PRO A 464 -20.93 6.22 13.30
CA PRO A 464 -22.05 7.07 13.68
C PRO A 464 -22.31 7.07 15.20
N ALA A 465 -21.80 6.05 15.92
CA ALA A 465 -22.15 5.80 17.30
C ALA A 465 -21.66 6.91 18.25
N LEU A 466 -22.52 7.34 19.18
CA LEU A 466 -22.20 8.38 20.15
C LEU A 466 -20.96 8.08 20.99
N GLY A 467 -20.83 6.81 21.41
CA GLY A 467 -19.68 6.33 22.18
C GLY A 467 -18.34 6.46 21.44
N GLN A 468 -18.36 6.63 20.12
CA GLN A 468 -17.17 6.81 19.27
C GLN A 468 -16.95 8.27 18.84
N GLY A 469 -17.70 9.22 19.40
CA GLY A 469 -17.64 10.63 19.01
C GLY A 469 -16.24 11.24 19.00
N ALA A 470 -15.43 10.96 20.02
CA ALA A 470 -14.05 11.47 20.08
C ALA A 470 -13.17 10.88 18.96
N ALA A 471 -13.32 9.58 18.67
CA ALA A 471 -12.59 8.90 17.61
C ALA A 471 -12.99 9.45 16.23
N THR A 472 -14.29 9.57 15.97
CA THR A 472 -14.84 10.19 14.76
C THR A 472 -14.34 11.63 14.57
N ALA A 473 -14.37 12.45 15.62
CA ALA A 473 -13.86 13.81 15.56
C ALA A 473 -12.35 13.87 15.24
N ASN A 474 -11.55 12.95 15.78
CA ASN A 474 -10.11 12.87 15.48
C ASN A 474 -9.84 12.45 14.03
N THR A 475 -10.59 11.48 13.51
CA THR A 475 -10.51 11.08 12.10
C THR A 475 -10.83 12.25 11.17
N LEU A 476 -11.89 13.01 11.46
CA LEU A 476 -12.24 14.17 10.65
C LEU A 476 -11.24 15.32 10.79
N LYS A 477 -10.68 15.56 11.97
CA LYS A 477 -9.59 16.53 12.16
C LYS A 477 -8.36 16.15 11.36
N TYR A 478 -8.00 14.87 11.34
CA TYR A 478 -6.94 14.36 10.48
C TYR A 478 -7.24 14.69 9.02
N GLY A 479 -8.41 14.26 8.52
CA GLY A 479 -8.85 14.55 7.16
C GLY A 479 -8.84 16.04 6.79
N SER A 480 -9.36 16.89 7.68
CA SER A 480 -9.42 18.34 7.48
C SER A 480 -8.03 18.98 7.42
N LEU A 481 -7.08 18.51 8.23
CA LEU A 481 -5.70 18.98 8.20
C LEU A 481 -4.95 18.55 6.94
N VAL A 482 -5.29 17.39 6.39
CA VAL A 482 -4.60 16.81 5.24
C VAL A 482 -5.21 17.33 3.94
N GLY A 483 -6.54 17.44 3.84
CA GLY A 483 -7.26 17.97 2.68
C GLY A 483 -7.38 19.49 2.61
N GLY A 484 -7.21 20.20 3.73
CA GLY A 484 -7.19 21.67 3.76
C GLY A 484 -5.89 22.30 3.23
N LEU A 485 -4.91 21.49 2.81
CA LEU A 485 -3.59 21.94 2.31
C LEU A 485 -3.53 22.04 0.77
N GLY A 486 -4.67 21.99 0.08
CA GLY A 486 -4.77 22.41 -1.33
C GLY A 486 -4.32 23.87 -1.51
N PRO A 487 -3.95 24.31 -2.72
CA PRO A 487 -3.36 25.62 -2.95
C PRO A 487 -4.43 26.70 -2.78
N GLY A 488 -4.58 27.15 -1.53
CA GLY A 488 -5.51 28.18 -1.09
C GLY A 488 -4.86 29.14 -0.10
N LYS A 489 -3.53 29.31 -0.20
CA LYS A 489 -2.77 30.47 0.25
C LYS A 489 -1.64 30.76 -0.71
#